data_AF-A0A1V5P2A0-F1
#
_entry.id   AF-A0A1V5P2A0-F1
#
_cell.length_a   1.000
_cell.length_b   1.000
_cell.length_c   1.000
_cell.angle_alpha   90.00
_cell.angle_beta   90.00
_cell.angle_gamma   90.00
#
_symmetry.space_group_name_H-M   'P 1'
#
loop_
_entity.id
_entity.type
_entity.pdbx_description
1 polymer ?
#
loop_
_entity_poly.entity_id
_entity_poly.type
_entity_poly.pdbx_seq_one_letter_code
_entity_poly.pdbx_strand_id
1 'polypeptide(L)'
;MITVGVIPWKYVFPQAKHLFYSKENAEYLDFVSVHFYPKKGDIENALNALRFYDIGKPVVIEEMFPLECSKEEMDIFIEGSRNFVDGWISFYWGKSIGDYDCETLSIGDAIRKEWLEYFVYKGRVITERNYKIPR
;
A
#
# COMPACT_ATOMS: atom_id res chain seq x y z
N MET A 1 15.16 8.13 -12.13
CA MET A 1 14.04 7.34 -11.62
C MET A 1 12.75 8.08 -11.93
N ILE A 2 11.84 7.46 -12.68
CA ILE A 2 10.58 8.03 -13.17
C ILE A 2 9.47 7.02 -12.89
N THR A 3 8.37 7.50 -12.32
CA THR A 3 7.11 6.75 -12.16
C THR A 3 5.93 7.70 -12.35
N VAL A 4 4.72 7.14 -12.41
CA VAL A 4 3.45 7.89 -12.43
C VAL A 4 2.52 7.29 -11.40
N GLY A 5 2.18 8.03 -10.36
CA GLY A 5 1.20 7.57 -9.37
C GLY A 5 -0.19 7.40 -9.97
N VAL A 6 -0.85 6.27 -9.68
CA VAL A 6 -2.19 5.99 -10.17
C VAL A 6 -3.15 5.54 -9.08
N ILE A 7 -4.42 5.93 -9.27
CA ILE A 7 -5.55 5.34 -8.57
C ILE A 7 -5.89 3.99 -9.24
N PRO A 8 -6.10 2.91 -8.48
CA PRO A 8 -6.38 1.59 -9.00
C PRO A 8 -7.82 1.49 -9.48
N TRP A 9 -8.13 2.16 -10.60
CA TRP A 9 -9.48 2.23 -11.16
C TRP A 9 -10.09 0.85 -11.39
N LYS A 10 -9.30 -0.21 -11.57
CA LYS A 10 -9.79 -1.59 -11.69
C LYS A 10 -10.50 -2.09 -10.42
N TYR A 11 -10.11 -1.57 -9.24
CA TYR A 11 -10.75 -1.89 -7.97
C TYR A 11 -12.17 -1.28 -7.87
N VAL A 12 -12.43 -0.18 -8.58
CA VAL A 12 -13.75 0.49 -8.62
C VAL A 12 -14.55 0.10 -9.86
N PHE A 13 -13.87 -0.06 -11.01
CA PHE A 13 -14.42 -0.33 -12.33
C PHE A 13 -13.67 -1.50 -12.95
N PRO A 14 -14.19 -2.75 -12.86
CA PRO A 14 -13.45 -3.95 -13.29
C PRO A 14 -12.97 -3.96 -14.75
N GLN A 15 -13.61 -3.17 -15.63
CA GLN A 15 -13.27 -3.03 -17.05
C GLN A 15 -12.26 -1.91 -17.34
N ALA A 16 -11.81 -1.16 -16.33
CA ALA A 16 -10.84 -0.09 -16.51
C ALA A 16 -9.51 -0.64 -17.03
N LYS A 17 -8.93 0.06 -18.01
CA LYS A 17 -7.57 -0.19 -18.51
C LYS A 17 -6.59 0.72 -17.80
N HIS A 18 -5.35 0.26 -17.66
CA HIS A 18 -4.26 1.13 -17.28
C HIS A 18 -3.96 2.12 -18.42
N LEU A 19 -4.03 3.42 -18.15
CA LEU A 19 -3.63 4.45 -19.12
C LEU A 19 -2.10 4.51 -19.24
N PHE A 20 -1.39 4.46 -18.10
CA PHE A 20 0.07 4.64 -18.03
C PHE A 20 0.87 3.35 -17.91
N TYR A 21 0.24 2.22 -17.56
CA TYR A 21 0.92 0.93 -17.33
C TYR A 21 0.70 -0.09 -18.45
N SER A 22 0.50 0.39 -19.69
CA SER A 22 0.53 -0.51 -20.85
C SER A 22 1.95 -1.03 -21.07
N LYS A 23 2.09 -2.12 -21.83
CA LYS A 23 3.42 -2.70 -22.14
C LYS A 23 4.34 -1.67 -22.80
N GLU A 24 3.78 -0.84 -23.67
CA GLU A 24 4.50 0.22 -24.39
C GLU A 24 4.94 1.34 -23.44
N ASN A 25 4.10 1.75 -22.49
CA ASN A 25 4.45 2.84 -21.58
C ASN A 25 5.37 2.38 -20.43
N ALA A 26 5.28 1.11 -20.03
CA ALA A 26 6.06 0.54 -18.94
C ALA A 26 7.58 0.58 -19.19
N GLU A 27 8.02 0.65 -20.45
CA GLU A 27 9.46 0.77 -20.77
C GLU A 27 10.08 2.08 -20.24
N TYR A 28 9.29 3.14 -20.15
CA TYR A 28 9.71 4.47 -19.69
C TYR A 28 9.62 4.65 -18.17
N LEU A 29 9.06 3.67 -17.46
CA LEU A 29 8.86 3.72 -16.01
C LEU A 29 9.83 2.79 -15.31
N ASP A 30 10.45 3.29 -14.24
CA ASP A 30 11.37 2.49 -13.42
C ASP A 30 10.61 1.53 -12.49
N PHE A 31 9.41 1.92 -12.04
CA PHE A 31 8.54 1.12 -11.18
C PHE A 31 7.07 1.55 -11.30
N VAL A 32 6.16 0.72 -10.78
CA VAL A 32 4.73 0.97 -10.68
C VAL A 32 4.40 1.57 -9.32
N SER A 33 3.61 2.65 -9.28
CA SER A 33 3.24 3.38 -8.07
C SER A 33 1.72 3.48 -7.98
N VAL A 34 1.13 2.94 -6.92
CA VAL A 34 -0.33 2.86 -6.75
C VAL A 34 -0.78 3.34 -5.38
N HIS A 35 -1.88 4.09 -5.35
CA HIS A 35 -2.58 4.46 -4.11
C HIS A 35 -3.64 3.41 -3.81
N PHE A 36 -3.55 2.63 -2.73
CA PHE A 36 -4.46 1.50 -2.51
C PHE A 36 -5.12 1.52 -1.12
N TYR A 37 -6.44 1.47 -1.11
CA TYR A 37 -7.28 1.49 0.09
C TYR A 37 -8.28 0.32 0.03
N PRO A 38 -7.93 -0.86 0.57
CA PRO A 38 -8.83 -2.01 0.56
C PRO A 38 -10.05 -1.76 1.46
N LYS A 39 -11.18 -2.39 1.12
CA LYS A 39 -12.42 -2.31 1.86
C LYS A 39 -12.59 -3.50 2.80
N LYS A 40 -13.32 -3.29 3.89
CA LYS A 40 -13.72 -4.34 4.83
C LYS A 40 -14.41 -5.50 4.13
N GLY A 41 -13.96 -6.72 4.40
CA GLY A 41 -14.49 -7.96 3.83
C GLY A 41 -14.11 -8.23 2.38
N ASP A 42 -13.24 -7.42 1.76
CA ASP A 42 -12.97 -7.44 0.31
C ASP A 42 -11.48 -7.61 -0.05
N ILE A 43 -10.70 -8.20 0.86
CA ILE A 43 -9.23 -8.27 0.74
C ILE A 43 -8.78 -9.12 -0.45
N GLU A 44 -9.49 -10.20 -0.77
CA GLU A 44 -9.16 -11.03 -1.92
C GLU A 44 -9.31 -10.28 -3.25
N ASN A 45 -10.41 -9.53 -3.42
CA ASN A 45 -10.63 -8.71 -4.61
C ASN A 45 -9.63 -7.55 -4.68
N ALA A 46 -9.29 -6.94 -3.55
CA ALA A 46 -8.22 -5.94 -3.47
C ALA A 46 -6.88 -6.49 -3.99
N LEU A 47 -6.47 -7.68 -3.54
CA LEU A 47 -5.26 -8.35 -4.01
C LEU A 47 -5.34 -8.68 -5.52
N ASN A 48 -6.48 -9.18 -6.00
CA ASN A 48 -6.68 -9.48 -7.42
C ASN A 48 -6.61 -8.22 -8.29
N ALA A 49 -7.15 -7.09 -7.81
CA ALA A 49 -7.06 -5.81 -8.48
C ALA A 49 -5.61 -5.29 -8.49
N LEU A 50 -4.87 -5.43 -7.38
CA LEU A 50 -3.46 -5.02 -7.29
C LEU A 50 -2.55 -5.85 -8.21
N ARG A 51 -2.80 -7.16 -8.37
CA ARG A 51 -2.03 -8.02 -9.28
C ARG A 51 -2.05 -7.56 -10.73
N PHE A 52 -3.04 -6.76 -11.13
CA PHE A 52 -3.09 -6.18 -12.47
C PHE A 52 -1.95 -5.18 -12.75
N TYR A 53 -1.27 -4.72 -11.71
CA TYR A 53 -0.12 -3.81 -11.77
C TYR A 53 1.23 -4.55 -11.73
N ASP A 54 1.24 -5.88 -11.54
CA ASP A 54 2.45 -6.70 -11.67
C ASP A 54 2.76 -6.96 -13.16
N ILE A 55 3.33 -5.93 -13.80
CA ILE A 55 3.62 -5.90 -15.24
C ILE A 55 5.08 -6.25 -15.56
N GLY A 56 5.81 -6.86 -14.63
CA GLY A 56 7.25 -7.14 -14.76
C GLY A 56 8.16 -5.96 -14.40
N LYS A 57 7.63 -4.98 -13.66
CA LYS A 57 8.36 -3.86 -13.05
C LYS A 57 8.15 -3.91 -11.53
N PRO A 58 9.06 -3.36 -10.71
CA PRO A 58 8.82 -3.28 -9.27
C PRO A 58 7.50 -2.57 -8.96
N VAL A 59 6.73 -3.07 -8.01
CA VAL A 59 5.45 -2.49 -7.61
C VAL A 59 5.57 -1.88 -6.22
N VAL A 60 5.26 -0.59 -6.10
CA VAL A 60 5.23 0.15 -4.85
C VAL A 60 3.79 0.63 -4.61
N ILE A 61 3.23 0.26 -3.46
CA ILE A 61 2.02 0.91 -2.95
C ILE A 61 2.48 2.22 -2.30
N GLU A 62 2.34 3.34 -3.01
CA GLU A 62 2.92 4.63 -2.58
C GLU A 62 2.07 5.36 -1.54
N GLU A 63 0.80 4.98 -1.43
CA GLU A 63 -0.12 5.56 -0.47
C GLU A 63 -1.13 4.49 -0.02
N MET A 64 -1.16 4.23 1.29
CA MET A 64 -2.17 3.37 1.92
C MET A 64 -2.38 3.74 3.39
N PHE A 65 -3.58 3.46 3.87
CA PHE A 65 -4.00 3.54 5.28
C PHE A 65 -5.30 2.72 5.41
N PRO A 66 -5.63 2.09 6.55
CA PRO A 66 -6.91 1.41 6.78
C PRO A 66 -8.08 2.41 6.83
N LEU A 67 -8.41 3.00 5.69
CA LEU A 67 -9.46 4.01 5.54
C LEU A 67 -10.85 3.39 5.57
N GLU A 68 -11.03 2.24 4.93
CA GLU A 68 -12.30 1.53 4.76
C GLU A 68 -12.26 0.07 5.27
N CYS A 69 -11.17 -0.33 5.93
CA CYS A 69 -10.98 -1.66 6.51
C CYS A 69 -10.37 -1.56 7.92
N SER A 70 -10.30 -2.68 8.65
CA SER A 70 -9.56 -2.71 9.91
C SER A 70 -8.04 -2.76 9.69
N LYS A 71 -7.27 -2.47 10.74
CA LYS A 71 -5.80 -2.65 10.72
C LYS A 71 -5.42 -4.10 10.43
N GLU A 72 -6.16 -5.06 10.99
CA GLU A 72 -5.95 -6.50 10.77
C GLU A 72 -6.23 -6.89 9.31
N GLU A 73 -7.28 -6.36 8.72
CA GLU A 73 -7.58 -6.59 7.30
C GLU A 73 -6.51 -5.98 6.38
N MET A 74 -6.02 -4.78 6.73
CA MET A 74 -4.89 -4.17 6.04
C MET A 74 -3.60 -4.99 6.22
N ASP A 75 -3.37 -5.59 7.40
CA ASP A 75 -2.24 -6.49 7.64
C ASP A 75 -2.27 -7.74 6.74
N ILE A 76 -3.46 -8.35 6.61
CA ILE A 76 -3.69 -9.48 5.70
C ILE A 76 -3.43 -9.05 4.25
N PHE A 77 -3.88 -7.86 3.85
CA PHE A 77 -3.62 -7.32 2.51
C PHE A 77 -2.12 -7.11 2.27
N ILE A 78 -1.40 -6.50 3.22
CA ILE A 78 0.05 -6.31 3.13
C ILE A 78 0.74 -7.67 2.97
N GLU A 79 0.50 -8.63 3.87
CA GLU A 79 1.10 -9.97 3.81
C GLU A 79 0.76 -10.70 2.51
N GLY A 80 -0.51 -10.67 2.08
CA GLY A 80 -0.96 -11.31 0.84
C GLY A 80 -0.37 -10.69 -0.43
N SER A 81 0.08 -9.44 -0.36
CA SER A 81 0.71 -8.72 -1.48
C SER A 81 2.23 -8.95 -1.58
N ARG A 82 2.88 -9.46 -0.53
CA ARG A 82 4.36 -9.55 -0.44
C ARG A 82 5.03 -10.37 -1.54
N ASN A 83 4.31 -11.25 -2.23
CA ASN A 83 4.90 -12.06 -3.29
C ASN A 83 5.02 -11.35 -4.65
N PHE A 84 4.39 -10.17 -4.81
CA PHE A 84 4.39 -9.39 -6.06
C PHE A 84 4.43 -7.88 -5.85
N VAL A 85 4.58 -7.41 -4.60
CA VAL A 85 4.79 -6.01 -4.25
C VAL A 85 6.16 -5.87 -3.60
N ASP A 86 6.91 -4.87 -4.04
CA ASP A 86 8.29 -4.62 -3.65
C ASP A 86 8.42 -3.53 -2.57
N GLY A 87 7.40 -2.69 -2.39
CA GLY A 87 7.40 -1.65 -1.37
C GLY A 87 6.02 -1.15 -0.97
N TRP A 88 5.93 -0.63 0.25
CA TRP A 88 4.74 -0.01 0.81
C TRP A 88 5.12 1.30 1.47
N ILE A 89 4.38 2.35 1.18
CA ILE A 89 4.47 3.66 1.80
C ILE A 89 3.07 3.98 2.33
N SER A 90 3.02 4.45 3.57
CA SER A 90 1.77 4.78 4.22
C SER A 90 1.56 6.28 4.34
N PHE A 91 0.29 6.69 4.38
CA PHE A 91 -0.08 8.07 4.61
C PHE A 91 0.50 8.59 5.94
N TYR A 92 1.04 9.81 5.90
CA TYR A 92 1.61 10.49 7.07
C TYR A 92 1.02 11.89 7.21
N TRP A 93 0.48 12.20 8.40
CA TRP A 93 -0.22 13.46 8.67
C TRP A 93 0.68 14.58 9.21
N GLY A 94 2.00 14.45 9.09
CA GLY A 94 2.95 15.43 9.64
C GLY A 94 3.06 15.43 11.16
N LYS A 95 2.60 14.36 11.83
CA LYS A 95 2.66 14.16 13.28
C LYS A 95 3.36 12.84 13.61
N SER A 96 4.34 12.87 14.49
CA SER A 96 5.00 11.67 15.03
C SER A 96 4.06 10.89 15.95
N ILE A 97 4.43 9.64 16.31
CA ILE A 97 3.66 8.82 17.25
C ILE A 97 3.48 9.55 18.60
N GLY A 98 4.52 10.22 19.09
CA GLY A 98 4.47 10.97 20.36
C GLY A 98 3.60 12.22 20.32
N ASP A 99 3.35 12.81 19.14
CA ASP A 99 2.42 13.94 18.99
C ASP A 99 0.95 13.53 19.21
N TYR A 100 0.69 12.23 19.29
CA TYR A 100 -0.60 11.65 19.68
C TYR A 100 -0.65 11.25 21.17
N ASP A 101 0.35 11.57 21.98
CA ASP A 101 0.29 11.39 23.43
C ASP A 101 -0.31 12.64 24.09
N CYS A 102 -1.64 12.75 24.07
CA CYS A 102 -2.37 13.86 24.71
C CYS A 102 -3.46 13.36 25.67
N GLU A 103 -3.80 14.18 26.67
CA GLU A 103 -4.80 13.84 27.69
C GLU A 103 -6.19 13.59 27.09
N THR A 104 -6.50 14.21 25.95
CA THR A 104 -7.78 14.05 25.24
C THR A 104 -7.56 13.67 23.78
N LEU A 105 -7.52 12.37 23.50
CA LEU A 105 -7.43 11.83 22.15
C LEU A 105 -8.80 11.71 21.49
N SER A 106 -8.92 12.20 20.25
CA SER A 106 -10.06 11.83 19.41
C SER A 106 -9.91 10.37 18.95
N ILE A 107 -11.02 9.73 18.56
CA ILE A 107 -10.99 8.37 17.97
C ILE A 107 -10.07 8.34 16.73
N GLY A 108 -10.13 9.39 15.89
CA GLY A 108 -9.28 9.49 14.71
C GLY A 108 -7.79 9.58 15.05
N ASP A 109 -7.43 10.25 16.13
CA ASP A 109 -6.05 10.33 16.60
C ASP A 109 -5.56 9.00 17.15
N ALA A 110 -6.41 8.27 17.89
CA ALA A 110 -6.10 6.92 18.36
C ALA A 110 -5.83 5.95 17.20
N ILE A 111 -6.66 5.98 16.14
CA ILE A 111 -6.48 5.15 14.94
C ILE A 111 -5.17 5.50 14.22
N ARG A 112 -4.86 6.79 14.05
CA ARG A 112 -3.60 7.22 13.40
C ARG A 112 -2.39 6.77 14.21
N LYS A 113 -2.43 6.92 15.54
CA LYS A 113 -1.36 6.47 16.44
C LYS A 113 -1.13 4.96 16.31
N GLU A 114 -2.20 4.18 16.47
CA GLU A 114 -2.16 2.71 16.36
C GLU A 114 -1.58 2.27 15.02
N TRP A 115 -1.99 2.94 13.94
CA TRP A 115 -1.50 2.64 12.60
C TRP A 115 -0.01 2.97 12.42
N LEU A 116 0.46 4.12 12.91
CA LEU A 116 1.87 4.49 12.82
C LEU A 116 2.76 3.53 13.62
N GLU A 117 2.34 3.14 14.82
CA GLU A 117 3.03 2.13 15.65
C GLU A 117 3.12 0.78 14.91
N TYR A 118 1.99 0.34 14.36
CA TYR A 118 1.92 -0.86 13.53
C TYR A 118 2.86 -0.77 12.31
N PHE A 119 2.85 0.34 11.58
CA PHE A 119 3.60 0.47 10.34
C PHE A 119 5.11 0.49 10.58
N VAL A 120 5.56 1.13 11.68
CA VAL A 120 6.97 1.05 12.13
C VAL A 120 7.36 -0.39 12.45
N TYR A 121 6.54 -1.11 13.20
CA TYR A 121 6.78 -2.52 13.52
C TYR A 121 6.83 -3.38 12.25
N LYS A 122 5.84 -3.25 11.37
CA LYS A 122 5.70 -4.01 10.13
C LYS A 122 6.88 -3.78 9.20
N GLY A 123 7.32 -2.53 9.06
CA GLY A 123 8.49 -2.16 8.26
C GLY A 123 9.75 -2.90 8.70
N ARG A 124 9.99 -3.01 10.02
CA ARG A 124 11.11 -3.82 10.56
C ARG A 124 10.96 -5.29 10.23
N VAL A 125 9.77 -5.87 10.48
CA VAL A 125 9.51 -7.29 10.19
C VAL A 125 9.76 -7.64 8.72
N ILE A 126 9.33 -6.80 7.79
CA ILE A 126 9.49 -7.02 6.36
C ILE A 126 10.97 -6.85 5.95
N THR A 127 11.63 -5.78 6.38
CA THR A 127 13.00 -5.46 5.95
C THR A 127 14.04 -6.39 6.57
N GLU A 128 13.89 -6.80 7.82
CA GLU A 128 14.81 -7.73 8.49
C GLU A 128 14.68 -9.17 7.92
N ARG A 129 13.49 -9.56 7.45
CA ARG A 129 13.26 -10.86 6.81
C ARG A 129 13.67 -10.91 5.33
N ASN A 130 13.76 -9.76 4.66
CA ASN A 130 13.99 -9.65 3.22
C ASN A 130 15.47 -9.45 2.82
N TYR A 131 16.44 -9.77 3.69
CA TYR A 131 17.88 -9.75 3.33
C TYR A 131 18.29 -10.94 2.42
N LYS A 132 17.52 -11.16 1.35
CA LYS A 132 17.85 -11.99 0.20
C LYS A 132 17.26 -11.34 -1.05
N ILE A 133 18.00 -10.39 -1.62
CA ILE A 133 17.80 -9.98 -3.03
C ILE A 133 18.55 -11.04 -3.86
N PRO A 134 17.84 -11.84 -4.68
CA PRO A 134 17.64 -11.44 -6.07
C PRO A 134 16.31 -11.89 -6.72
N ARG A 135 15.85 -11.09 -7.68
CA ARG A 135 15.41 -11.59 -8.99
C ARG A 135 16.19 -10.85 -10.06
#